data_AF-M9YEY0-F1
#
_entry.id   AF-M9YEY0-F1
#
_cell.length_a   1.000
_cell.length_b   1.000
_cell.length_c   1.000
_cell.angle_alpha   90.00
_cell.angle_beta   90.00
_cell.angle_gamma   90.00
#
_symmetry.space_group_name_H-M   'P 1'
#
loop_
_entity.id
_entity.type
_entity.pdbx_description
1 polymer ?
#
loop_
_entity_poly.entity_id
_entity_poly.type
_entity_poly.pdbx_seq_one_letter_code
_entity_poly.pdbx_strand_id
1 'polypeptide(L)' 'MHLALFLTHSGSHLGGWRLPGGAEFFLSLMVPELQRRGLFRTEYRGSTLREHLGPPRPVNSFDGAHA' A
#
# COMPACT_ATOMS: atom_id res chain seq x y z
N MET A 1 -0.87 20.24 24.78
CA MET A 1 -0.22 20.46 23.46
C MET A 1 -0.02 19.17 22.65
N HIS A 2 -0.89 18.14 22.74
CA HIS A 2 -0.85 16.96 21.83
C HIS A 2 -2.22 16.36 21.47
N LEU A 3 -3.33 16.87 22.02
CA LEU A 3 -4.66 16.30 21.77
C LEU A 3 -5.27 16.79 20.43
N ALA A 4 -4.96 18.01 20.00
CA ALA A 4 -5.51 18.59 18.77
C ALA A 4 -4.88 18.01 17.48
N LEU A 5 -3.64 17.50 17.55
CA LEU A 5 -2.99 16.81 16.44
C LEU A 5 -3.50 15.37 16.23
N PHE A 6 -4.13 14.79 17.25
CA PHE A 6 -4.62 13.41 17.21
C PHE A 6 -5.86 13.24 16.32
N LEU A 7 -6.70 14.28 16.22
CA LEU A 7 -7.96 14.24 15.47
C LEU A 7 -7.82 14.70 14.01
N THR A 8 -6.76 15.45 13.67
CA THR A 8 -6.53 15.97 12.31
C THR A 8 -5.60 15.11 11.45
N HIS A 9 -4.93 14.10 12.03
CA HIS A 9 -3.95 13.25 11.32
C HIS A 9 -4.34 11.76 11.26
N SER A 10 -5.64 11.46 11.30
CA SER A 10 -6.20 10.13 11.02
C SER A 10 -6.02 9.76 9.54
N GLY A 11 -4.76 9.53 9.17
CA GLY A 11 -4.28 9.08 7.88
C GLY A 11 -2.95 8.34 8.07
N SER A 12 -3.03 7.12 8.61
CA SER A 12 -2.00 6.08 8.44
C SER A 12 -0.56 6.42 8.91
N HIS A 13 -0.34 6.54 10.23
CA HIS A 13 1.02 6.57 10.84
C HIS A 13 1.70 5.19 10.92
N LEU A 14 1.61 4.37 9.88
CA LEU A 14 2.29 3.06 9.85
C LEU A 14 3.81 3.20 9.66
N GLY A 15 4.27 4.34 9.16
CA GLY A 15 5.69 4.61 8.88
C GLY A 15 6.29 5.68 9.81
N GLY A 16 7.62 5.63 9.97
CA GLY A 16 8.42 6.60 10.73
C GLY A 16 8.84 6.09 12.11
N TRP A 17 8.92 6.99 13.08
CA TRP A 17 9.45 6.71 14.44
C TRP A 17 8.72 5.61 15.22
N ARG A 18 7.47 5.28 14.86
CA ARG A 18 6.68 4.23 15.53
C ARG A 18 6.98 2.82 15.01
N LEU A 19 7.86 2.68 14.03
CA LEU A 19 8.36 1.38 13.61
C LEU A 19 9.29 0.81 14.70
N PRO A 20 9.23 -0.50 14.96
CA PRO A 20 8.43 -1.49 14.25
C PRO A 20 6.95 -1.53 14.70
N GLY A 21 6.65 -1.20 15.98
CA GLY A 21 5.36 -1.46 16.65
C GLY A 21 4.08 -1.04 15.92
N GLY A 22 4.11 0.10 15.22
CA GLY A 22 2.96 0.58 14.43
C GLY A 22 2.62 -0.34 13.25
N ALA A 23 3.63 -0.94 12.63
CA ALA A 23 3.43 -1.90 11.54
C ALA A 23 2.93 -3.24 12.08
N GLU A 24 3.49 -3.77 13.16
CA GLU A 24 3.02 -5.04 13.75
C GLU A 24 1.54 -4.97 14.14
N PHE A 25 1.11 -3.88 14.77
CA PHE A 25 -0.30 -3.68 15.16
C PHE A 25 -1.23 -3.73 13.93
N PHE A 26 -0.87 -3.03 12.87
CA PHE A 26 -1.66 -2.99 11.65
C PHE A 26 -1.70 -4.34 10.93
N LEU A 27 -0.54 -5.00 10.80
CA LEU A 27 -0.43 -6.31 10.17
C LEU A 27 -1.24 -7.37 10.94
N SER A 28 -1.27 -7.28 12.27
CA SER A 28 -1.94 -8.27 13.12
C SER A 28 -3.45 -8.10 13.17
N LEU A 29 -3.95 -6.87 13.07
CA LEU A 29 -5.37 -6.57 13.29
C LEU A 29 -6.11 -6.14 12.03
N MET A 30 -5.52 -5.28 11.20
CA MET A 30 -6.21 -4.67 10.07
C MET A 30 -6.16 -5.56 8.84
N VAL A 31 -5.01 -6.16 8.54
CA VAL A 31 -4.87 -7.02 7.35
C VAL A 31 -5.86 -8.20 7.34
N PRO A 32 -6.03 -8.97 8.44
CA PRO A 32 -7.00 -10.06 8.47
C PRO A 32 -8.44 -9.59 8.24
N GLU A 33 -8.82 -8.45 8.81
CA GLU A 33 -10.17 -7.90 8.67
C GLU A 33 -10.43 -7.39 7.25
N LEU A 34 -9.44 -6.77 6.60
CA LEU A 34 -9.54 -6.35 5.20
C LEU A 34 -9.62 -7.55 4.26
N GLN A 35 -8.88 -8.63 4.54
CA GLN A 35 -8.99 -9.90 3.79
C GLN A 35 -10.36 -10.54 3.97
N ARG A 36 -10.89 -10.59 5.20
CA ARG A 36 -12.24 -11.12 5.50
C ARG A 36 -13.33 -10.37 4.73
N ARG A 37 -13.15 -9.07 4.52
CA ARG A 37 -14.07 -8.21 3.75
C ARG A 37 -13.83 -8.25 2.23
N GLY A 38 -12.81 -8.99 1.75
CA GLY A 38 -12.44 -9.02 0.33
C GLY A 38 -11.83 -7.72 -0.20
N LEU A 39 -11.40 -6.82 0.70
CA LEU A 39 -10.79 -5.52 0.35
C LEU A 39 -9.27 -5.59 0.22
N PHE A 40 -8.67 -6.72 0.62
CA PHE A 40 -7.24 -6.93 0.55
C PHE A 40 -6.92 -8.34 0.05
N ARG A 41 -5.84 -8.43 -0.72
CA ARG A 41 -5.35 -9.68 -1.32
C ARG A 41 -4.87 -10.67 -0.25
N THR A 42 -5.11 -11.95 -0.50
CA THR A 42 -4.59 -13.08 0.31
C THR A 42 -3.32 -13.69 -0.29
N GLU A 43 -3.14 -13.55 -1.61
CA GLU A 43 -1.97 -14.03 -2.35
C GLU A 43 -1.54 -12.98 -3.39
N TYR A 44 -0.26 -13.01 -3.76
CA TYR A 44 0.27 -12.26 -4.90
C TYR A 44 0.41 -13.20 -6.09
N ARG A 45 -0.01 -12.76 -7.27
CA ARG A 45 0.16 -13.50 -8.52
C ARG A 45 1.18 -12.79 -9.40
N GLY A 46 1.97 -13.57 -10.13
CA GLY A 46 3.03 -13.03 -10.96
C GLY A 46 4.35 -12.83 -10.22
N SER A 47 5.42 -12.63 -10.98
CA SER A 47 6.79 -12.54 -10.49
C SER A 47 7.32 -11.11 -10.45
N THR A 48 6.58 -10.15 -11.00
CA THR A 48 7.01 -8.74 -11.04
C THR A 48 6.13 -7.84 -10.19
N LEU A 49 6.73 -6.78 -9.64
CA LEU A 49 5.99 -5.74 -8.92
C LEU A 49 4.86 -5.12 -9.77
N ARG A 50 5.08 -5.02 -11.08
CA ARG A 50 4.06 -4.53 -12.02
C ARG A 50 2.85 -5.46 -12.05
N GLU A 51 3.06 -6.77 -12.12
CA GLU A 51 1.97 -7.75 -12.05
C GLU A 51 1.20 -7.65 -10.73
N HIS A 52 1.88 -7.35 -9.62
CA HIS A 52 1.23 -7.20 -8.30
C HIS A 52 0.38 -5.94 -8.18
N LEU A 53 0.78 -4.86 -8.85
CA LEU A 53 0.10 -3.57 -8.78
C LEU A 53 -0.99 -3.40 -9.86
N GLY A 54 -0.90 -4.16 -10.97
CA GLY A 54 -1.82 -4.09 -12.10
C GLY A 54 -1.78 -2.83 -12.99
N PRO A 55 -0.79 -1.91 -12.95
CA PRO A 55 -0.81 -0.77 -13.87
C PRO A 55 -0.51 -1.23 -15.31
N PRO A 56 -1.16 -0.61 -16.31
CA PRO A 56 -0.89 -0.91 -17.71
C PRO A 56 0.59 -0.68 -18.05
N ARG A 57 1.10 -1.42 -19.04
CA ARG A 57 2.45 -1.19 -19.55
C ARG A 57 2.47 0.17 -20.26
N PRO A 58 3.32 1.13 -19.84
CA PRO A 58 3.44 2.39 -20.56
C PRO A 58 4.01 2.13 -21.96
N VAL A 59 3.53 2.89 -22.94
CA VAL A 59 4.11 2.87 -24.29
C VAL A 59 5.53 3.42 -24.20
N ASN A 60 6.46 2.80 -24.91
CA ASN A 60 7.84 3.29 -24.95
C ASN A 60 7.87 4.60 -25.75
N SER A 61 8.42 5.67 -25.15
CA SER A 61 8.51 6.99 -25.75
C SER A 61 9.32 7.02 -27.06
N PHE A 62 10.15 6.00 -27.31
CA PHE A 62 10.97 5.89 -28.52
C PHE A 62 10.28 5.15 -29.67
N ASP A 63 9.16 4.46 -29.45
CA ASP A 63 8.48 3.67 -30.49
C ASP A 63 7.88 4.56 -31.62
N GLY A 64 7.66 5.87 -31.36
CA GLY A 64 7.14 6.83 -32.34
C GLY A 64 8.19 7.63 -33.11
N ALA A 65 9.49 7.42 -32.86
CA ALA A 65 10.57 8.23 -33.43
C ALA A 65 11.17 7.66 -34.74
N HIS A 66 10.67 6.51 -35.21
CA HIS A 66 11.21 5.80 -36.37
C HIS A 66 10.15 5.45 -37.45
N ALA A 67 9.01 6.16 -37.47
CA ALA A 67 8.00 6.04 -38.53
C ALA A 67 8.20 7.10 -39.61
#